data_AF-A0AA38GW80-F1
#
_entry.id   AF-A0AA38GW80-F1
#
_cell.length_a   1.000
_cell.length_b   1.000
_cell.length_c   1.000
_cell.angle_alpha   90.00
_cell.angle_beta   90.00
_cell.angle_gamma   90.00
#
_symmetry.space_group_name_H-M   'P 1'
#
loop_
_entity.id
_entity.type
_entity.pdbx_description
1 polymer ?
#
loop_
_entity_poly.entity_id
_entity_poly.type
_entity_poly.pdbx_seq_one_letter_code
_entity_poly.pdbx_strand_id
1 'polypeptide(L)' 'DSTFPPEISRYEKQSLIRQIARYTLLGGTLYRRGYDGNLLRCLDVPESIQ' A
#
# COMPACT_ATOMS: atom_id res chain seq x y z
N ASP A 1 -13.83 2.79 6.07
CA ASP A 1 -13.99 1.39 6.45
C ASP A 1 -13.20 0.52 5.48
N SER A 2 -12.30 -0.33 5.98
CA SER A 2 -11.52 -1.24 5.13
C SER A 2 -12.31 -2.52 4.90
N THR A 3 -13.28 -2.47 3.99
CA THR A 3 -14.08 -3.63 3.62
C THR A 3 -13.27 -4.52 2.67
N PHE A 4 -12.88 -5.70 3.14
CA PHE A 4 -12.27 -6.73 2.29
C PHE A 4 -13.39 -7.48 1.55
N PRO A 5 -13.19 -7.88 0.29
CA PRO A 5 -14.13 -8.73 -0.43
C PRO A 5 -14.40 -10.03 0.36
N PRO A 6 -15.64 -10.54 0.37
CA PRO A 6 -15.99 -11.75 1.12
C PRO A 6 -15.27 -13.01 0.61
N GLU A 7 -14.70 -12.97 -0.60
CA GLU A 7 -13.97 -14.08 -1.22
C GLU A 7 -12.53 -14.22 -0.69
N ILE A 8 -11.99 -13.19 -0.02
CA ILE A 8 -10.62 -13.25 0.52
C ILE A 8 -10.57 -14.13 1.78
N SER A 9 -9.67 -15.12 1.76
CA SER A 9 -9.39 -15.95 2.92
C SER A 9 -8.76 -15.14 4.05
N ARG A 10 -8.83 -15.68 5.29
CA ARG A 10 -8.16 -15.08 6.45
C ARG A 10 -6.64 -14.92 6.23
N TYR A 11 -6.02 -15.88 5.54
CA TYR A 11 -4.59 -15.84 5.24
C TYR A 11 -4.23 -14.70 4.29
N GLU A 12 -5.00 -14.55 3.20
CA GLU A 12 -4.81 -13.46 2.23
C GLU A 12 -5.02 -12.10 2.88
N LYS A 13 -6.05 -11.95 3.71
CA LYS A 13 -6.29 -10.72 4.48
C LYS A 13 -5.08 -10.38 5.36
N GLN A 14 -4.54 -11.35 6.09
CA GLN A 14 -3.37 -11.12 6.95
C GLN A 14 -2.12 -10.78 6.13
N SER A 15 -1.93 -11.43 4.99
CA SER A 15 -0.85 -11.13 4.05
C SER A 15 -0.94 -9.70 3.54
N LEU A 16 -2.13 -9.29 3.10
CA LEU A 16 -2.39 -7.96 2.58
C LEU A 16 -2.17 -6.90 3.65
N ILE A 17 -2.68 -7.10 4.87
CA ILE A 17 -2.46 -6.19 6.01
C ILE A 17 -0.96 -5.99 6.27
N ARG A 18 -0.17 -7.07 6.26
CA ARG A 18 1.29 -7.00 6.42
C ARG A 18 1.97 -6.26 5.26
N GLN A 19 1.46 -6.41 4.04
CA GLN A 19 1.99 -5.72 2.88
C GLN A 19 1.68 -4.21 2.92
N ILE A 20 0.44 -3.82 3.16
CA ILE A 20 -0.01 -2.42 3.19
C ILE A 20 0.53 -1.64 4.39
N ALA A 21 0.92 -2.32 5.48
CA ALA A 21 1.54 -1.70 6.66
C ALA A 21 2.87 -0.97 6.34
N ARG A 22 3.42 -1.14 5.14
CA ARG A 22 4.59 -0.40 4.66
C ARG A 22 4.25 0.87 3.89
N TYR A 23 2.96 1.14 3.67
CA TYR A 23 2.48 2.26 2.85
C TYR A 23 1.63 3.21 3.68
N THR A 24 1.50 4.46 3.22
CA THR A 24 0.58 5.46 3.77
C THR A 24 0.01 6.32 2.65
N LEU A 25 -1.22 6.82 2.84
CA LEU A 25 -1.87 7.76 1.93
C LEU A 25 -1.84 9.17 2.54
N LEU A 26 -1.30 10.13 1.81
CA LEU A 26 -1.31 11.55 2.18
C LEU A 26 -1.82 12.37 1.01
N GLY A 27 -2.92 13.11 1.21
CA GLY A 27 -3.51 13.94 0.16
C GLY A 27 -3.88 13.17 -1.11
N GLY A 28 -4.26 11.89 -0.99
CA GLY A 28 -4.55 11.01 -2.13
C GLY A 28 -3.33 10.40 -2.83
N THR A 29 -2.11 10.77 -2.42
CA THR A 29 -0.87 10.21 -2.95
C THR A 29 -0.39 9.05 -2.08
N LEU A 30 0.01 7.94 -2.71
CA LEU A 30 0.54 6.76 -2.03
C LEU A 30 2.05 6.91 -1.79
N TYR A 31 2.49 6.62 -0.57
CA TYR A 31 3.90 6.62 -0.19
C TYR A 31 4.28 5.29 0.44
N ARG A 32 5.51 4.83 0.18
CA ARG A 32 6.16 3.74 0.90
C ARG A 32 7.05 4.30 2.00
N ARG A 33 6.96 3.73 3.20
CA ARG A 33 7.85 4.02 4.33
C ARG A 33 9.23 3.43 4.07
N GLY A 34 10.24 4.27 4.00
CA GLY A 34 11.65 3.91 4.00
C GLY A 34 12.11 3.45 5.38
N TYR A 35 13.23 2.72 5.43
CA TYR A 35 13.84 2.27 6.67
C TYR A 35 14.41 3.41 7.52
N ASP A 36 14.72 4.52 6.87
CA ASP A 36 15.21 5.79 7.42
C ASP A 36 14.07 6.71 7.91
N GLY A 37 12.81 6.27 7.81
CA GLY A 37 11.64 7.08 8.16
C GLY A 37 11.19 8.04 7.07
N ASN A 38 11.89 8.09 5.93
CA ASN A 38 11.47 8.91 4.79
C ASN A 38 10.26 8.29 4.07
N LEU A 39 9.43 9.15 3.48
CA LEU A 39 8.30 8.73 2.65
C LEU A 39 8.69 8.80 1.17
N LEU A 40 8.74 7.64 0.53
CA LEU A 40 9.02 7.52 -0.91
C LEU A 40 7.70 7.52 -1.67
N ARG A 41 7.48 8.51 -2.53
CA ARG A 41 6.28 8.59 -3.36
C ARG A 41 6.21 7.39 -4.30
N CYS A 42 5.07 6.71 -4.32
CA CYS A 42 4.81 5.67 -5.31
C CYS A 42 4.55 6.32 -6.68
N LEU A 43 5.06 5.67 -7.72
CA LEU A 43 4.81 6.05 -9.10
C LEU A 43 3.48 5.46 -9.54
N ASP A 44 2.69 6.24 -10.26
CA ASP A 44 1.53 5.73 -10.98
C ASP A 44 1.97 4.94 -12.21
N VAL A 45 1.06 4.14 -12.76
CA VAL A 45 1.35 3.29 -13.94
C VAL A 45 1.99 4.08 -15.09
N PRO A 46 1.53 5.29 -15.46
CA PRO A 46 2.19 6.05 -16.53
C PRO A 46 3.62 6.48 -16.18
N GLU A 47 3.88 6.79 -14.91
CA GLU A 47 5.20 7.22 -14.43
C GLU A 47 6.19 6.06 -14.32
N SER A 48 5.72 4.81 -14.19
CA SER A 48 6.58 3.64 -14.00
C SER A 48 7.12 3.03 -15.31
N ILE A 49 6.60 3.45 -16.46
CA ILE A 49 6.96 2.94 -17.79
C ILE A 49 7.87 3.92 -18.54
N GLN A 50 8.35 4.97 -17.86
CA GLN A 50 9.24 5.99 -18.40
C GLN A 50 10.72 5.63 -18.19
#